data_AF-A0A951PVG9-F1
#
_entry.id   AF-A0A951PVG9-F1
#
_cell.length_a   1.000
_cell.length_b   1.000
_cell.length_c   1.000
_cell.angle_alpha   90.00
_cell.angle_beta   90.00
_cell.angle_gamma   90.00
#
_symmetry.space_group_name_H-M   'P 1'
#
loop_
_entity.id
_entity.type
_entity.pdbx_description
1 polymer ?
#
loop_
_entity_poly.entity_id
_entity_poly.type
_entity_poly.pdbx_seq_one_letter_code
_entity_poly.pdbx_strand_id
1 'polypeptide(L)' 'MSLSESDNPCLTVNLQVLAKTIKKLRQFGLSDEQIAEALELPLEVVKQVNLEE' A
#
# COMPACT_ATOMS: atom_id res chain seq x y z
N MET A 1 3.52 -8.04 -37.59
CA MET A 1 2.97 -8.56 -36.32
C MET A 1 3.50 -7.68 -35.21
N SER A 2 2.66 -6.77 -34.72
CA SER A 2 2.98 -5.90 -33.60
C SER A 2 1.88 -6.08 -32.59
N LEU A 3 2.12 -6.96 -31.62
CA LEU A 3 1.38 -6.96 -30.37
C LEU A 3 2.44 -7.01 -29.29
N SER A 4 2.77 -5.81 -28.80
CA SER A 4 3.42 -5.58 -27.54
C SER A 4 2.46 -6.01 -26.43
N GLU A 5 2.41 -7.31 -26.15
CA GLU A 5 1.72 -7.82 -24.96
C GLU A 5 2.69 -7.64 -23.80
N SER A 6 2.70 -6.40 -23.29
CA SER A 6 3.26 -6.04 -22.00
C SER A 6 2.39 -6.63 -20.89
N ASP A 7 2.33 -7.96 -20.81
CA ASP A 7 1.76 -8.67 -19.67
C ASP A 7 2.85 -8.83 -18.61
N ASN A 8 3.19 -7.71 -17.99
CA ASN A 8 3.76 -7.74 -16.65
C ASN A 8 2.56 -7.70 -15.70
N PRO A 9 2.11 -8.83 -15.10
CA PRO A 9 1.22 -8.77 -13.95
C PRO A 9 2.05 -8.34 -12.73
N CYS A 10 2.59 -7.12 -12.78
CA CYS A 10 3.45 -6.59 -11.74
C CYS A 10 2.86 -5.24 -11.33
N LEU A 11 2.48 -5.13 -10.05
CA LEU A 11 2.18 -3.93 -9.25
C LEU A 11 0.74 -3.80 -8.74
N THR A 12 -0.30 -4.25 -9.44
CA THR A 12 -1.69 -4.01 -8.99
C THR A 12 -2.09 -4.81 -7.73
N VAL A 13 -1.49 -5.98 -7.49
CA VAL A 13 -1.84 -6.84 -6.34
C VAL A 13 -1.27 -6.34 -5.01
N ASN A 14 -0.22 -5.51 -5.02
CA ASN A 14 0.46 -5.10 -3.78
C ASN A 14 -0.25 -3.94 -3.06
N LEU A 15 -0.93 -3.04 -3.78
CA LEU A 15 -1.51 -1.84 -3.17
C LEU A 15 -2.72 -2.15 -2.29
N GLN A 16 -3.59 -3.09 -2.69
CA GLN A 16 -4.73 -3.50 -1.87
C GLN A 16 -4.32 -4.25 -0.59
N VAL A 17 -3.29 -5.11 -0.69
CA VAL A 17 -2.74 -5.82 0.48
C VAL A 17 -2.10 -4.83 1.43
N LEU A 18 -1.34 -3.86 0.87
CA LEU A 18 -0.71 -2.81 1.65
C LEU A 18 -1.75 -1.94 2.37
N ALA A 19 -2.81 -1.54 1.68
CA ALA A 19 -3.89 -0.75 2.24
C ALA A 19 -4.61 -1.47 3.40
N LYS A 20 -4.90 -2.76 3.23
CA LYS A 20 -5.48 -3.60 4.29
C LYS A 20 -4.55 -3.72 5.49
N THR A 21 -3.25 -3.88 5.28
CA THR A 21 -2.26 -3.99 6.36
C THR A 21 -2.17 -2.70 7.16
N ILE A 22 -2.05 -1.54 6.50
CA ILE A 22 -2.02 -0.23 7.16
C ILE A 22 -3.31 0.01 7.97
N LYS A 23 -4.48 -0.26 7.37
CA LYS A 23 -5.77 -0.12 8.06
C LYS A 23 -5.86 -1.01 9.29
N LYS A 24 -5.33 -2.24 9.21
CA LYS A 24 -5.30 -3.19 10.33
C LYS A 24 -4.34 -2.75 11.44
N LEU A 25 -3.17 -2.22 11.10
CA LEU A 25 -2.21 -1.68 12.07
C LEU A 25 -2.78 -0.45 12.79
N ARG A 26 -3.48 0.43 12.06
CA ARG A 26 -4.17 1.59 12.63
C ARG A 26 -5.31 1.17 13.55
N GLN A 27 -6.09 0.14 13.20
CA GLN A 27 -7.09 -0.47 14.09
C GLN A 27 -6.47 -1.10 15.35
N PHE A 28 -5.20 -1.51 15.27
CA PHE A 28 -4.43 -2.01 16.40
C PHE A 28 -4.01 -0.91 17.38
N GLY A 29 -4.20 0.37 17.01
CA GLY A 29 -3.76 1.52 17.79
C GLY A 29 -2.34 1.97 17.49
N LEU A 30 -1.73 1.49 16.41
CA LEU A 30 -0.43 1.97 15.95
C LEU A 30 -0.58 3.33 15.26
N SER A 31 0.34 4.23 15.54
CA SER A 31 0.41 5.54 14.88
C SER A 31 1.02 5.41 13.48
N ASP A 32 0.72 6.36 12.58
CA ASP A 32 1.22 6.32 11.20
C ASP A 32 2.75 6.26 11.14
N GLU A 33 3.45 6.87 12.11
CA GLU A 33 4.91 6.81 12.27
C GLU A 33 5.41 5.39 12.51
N GLN A 34 4.75 4.65 13.40
CA GLN A 34 5.13 3.27 13.71
C GLN A 34 4.78 2.33 12.56
N ILE A 35 3.69 2.61 11.84
CA ILE A 35 3.26 1.84 10.67
C ILE A 35 4.24 2.04 9.51
N ALA A 36 4.63 3.29 9.27
CA ALA A 36 5.64 3.67 8.29
C ALA A 36 6.98 2.97 8.57
N GLU A 37 7.42 2.99 9.82
CA GLU A 37 8.64 2.29 10.24
C GLU A 37 8.50 0.76 10.11
N ALA A 38 7.39 0.18 10.55
CA ALA A 38 7.16 -1.27 10.50
C ALA A 38 7.00 -1.84 9.08
N LEU A 39 6.51 -1.03 8.14
CA LEU A 39 6.38 -1.40 6.73
C LEU A 39 7.54 -0.90 5.88
N GLU A 40 8.50 -0.19 6.48
CA GLU A 40 9.59 0.51 5.79
C GLU A 40 9.08 1.41 4.65
N LEU A 41 7.95 2.06 4.90
CA LEU A 41 7.27 2.92 3.94
C LEU A 41 7.33 4.39 4.35
N PRO A 42 7.27 5.31 3.38
CA PRO A 42 7.10 6.72 3.69
C PRO A 42 5.77 6.96 4.40
N LEU A 43 5.78 7.84 5.40
CA LEU A 43 4.58 8.28 6.11
C LEU A 43 3.50 8.82 5.15
N GLU A 44 3.92 9.45 4.05
CA GLU A 44 3.04 9.93 2.99
C GLU A 44 2.23 8.79 2.35
N VAL A 45 2.85 7.63 2.10
CA VAL A 45 2.19 6.45 1.53
C VAL A 45 1.17 5.89 2.53
N VAL A 46 1.55 5.82 3.81
CA VAL A 46 0.65 5.38 4.89
C VAL A 46 -0.57 6.30 5.00
N LYS A 47 -0.38 7.61 4.85
CA LYS A 47 -1.46 8.61 4.88
C LYS A 47 -2.33 8.59 3.63
N GLN A 48 -1.75 8.34 2.44
CA GLN A 48 -2.49 8.26 1.18
C GLN A 48 -3.49 7.10 1.16
N VAL A 49 -3.14 5.97 1.76
CA VAL A 49 -4.01 4.80 1.88
C VAL A 49 -5.32 5.09 2.64
N ASN A 50 -5.37 6.18 3.40
CA ASN A 50 -6.55 6.59 4.15
C ASN A 50 -7.44 7.60 3.40
N LEU A 51 -7.12 7.94 2.14
CA LEU A 51 -7.82 8.97 1.34
C LEU A 51 -8.80 8.40 0.30
N GLU A 52 -8.86 7.08 0.11
CA GLU A 52 -9.87 6.45 -0.75
C GLU A 52 -11.06 6.01 0.13
N GLU A 53 -12.09 6.86 0.20
CA GLU A 53 -13.45 6.51 0.59
C GLU A 53 -14.33 6.33 -0.66
#